data_AF-A0A328DU12-F1
#
_entry.id   AF-A0A328DU12-F1
#
_cell.length_a   1.000
_cell.length_b   1.000
_cell.length_c   1.000
_cell.angle_alpha   90.00
_cell.angle_beta   90.00
_cell.angle_gamma   90.00
#
_symmetry.space_group_name_H-M   'P 1'
#
loop_
_entity.id
_entity.type
_entity.pdbx_description
1 polymer ?
#
loop_
_entity_poly.entity_id
_entity_poly.type
_entity_poly.pdbx_seq_one_letter_code
_entity_poly.pdbx_strand_id
1 'polypeptide(L)'
;MQKINGNVAYSFLLLLLHLQIFTSESQSSPPTLCILGSGIGGSSVAHFLRTYSNPSQPQVGSIRIFERHGVVGGRMATVTVAGDTFESGSSILYPKNYHVLNFTKYLNLTVKKPSAESNSSFSIWGGNKFVFKTLTSNCRLQILRKIVSIANSVLIFLRYGFSFFRMENFVEFELGCLLQLAVGISIG
;
A
#
# COMPACT_ATOMS: atom_id res chain seq x y z
N MET A 1 56.31 -8.54 -49.17
CA MET A 1 55.09 -9.32 -48.92
C MET A 1 55.47 -10.55 -48.09
N GLN A 2 55.18 -10.54 -46.79
CA GLN A 2 55.66 -11.55 -45.84
C GLN A 2 54.64 -12.70 -45.77
N LYS A 3 55.02 -13.91 -46.24
CA LYS A 3 54.16 -15.10 -46.19
C LYS A 3 53.93 -15.48 -44.73
N ILE A 4 52.71 -15.31 -44.26
CA ILE A 4 52.29 -15.76 -42.94
C ILE A 4 52.39 -17.30 -42.92
N ASN A 5 53.13 -17.83 -41.95
CA ASN A 5 53.34 -19.28 -41.80
C ASN A 5 52.00 -19.97 -41.50
N GLY A 6 51.64 -21.01 -42.26
CA GLY A 6 50.35 -21.70 -42.14
C GLY A 6 50.04 -22.17 -40.71
N ASN A 7 51.06 -22.63 -39.98
CA ASN A 7 50.91 -23.08 -38.58
C ASN A 7 50.50 -21.96 -37.62
N VAL A 8 50.89 -20.70 -37.89
CA VAL A 8 50.46 -19.54 -37.08
C VAL A 8 49.00 -19.21 -37.35
N ALA A 9 48.55 -19.35 -38.60
CA ALA A 9 47.16 -19.15 -38.97
C ALA A 9 46.23 -20.22 -38.34
N TYR A 10 46.65 -21.49 -38.29
CA TYR A 10 45.88 -22.55 -37.63
C TYR A 10 45.80 -22.36 -36.11
N SER A 11 46.88 -21.90 -35.47
CA SER A 11 46.89 -21.57 -34.04
C SER A 11 45.95 -20.41 -33.73
N PHE A 12 45.96 -19.37 -34.56
CA PHE A 12 45.06 -18.22 -34.40
C PHE A 12 43.59 -18.62 -34.63
N LEU A 13 43.32 -19.50 -35.59
CA LEU A 13 41.99 -20.04 -35.84
C LEU A 13 41.50 -20.92 -34.68
N LEU A 14 42.37 -21.77 -34.12
CA LEU A 14 42.05 -22.59 -32.94
C LEU A 14 41.81 -21.75 -31.69
N LEU A 15 42.56 -20.66 -31.53
CA LEU A 15 42.38 -19.68 -30.45
C LEU A 15 41.06 -18.93 -30.61
N LEU A 16 40.71 -18.49 -31.83
CA LEU A 16 39.42 -17.89 -32.15
C LEU A 16 38.26 -18.87 -31.89
N LEU A 17 38.43 -20.14 -32.26
CA LEU A 17 37.43 -21.18 -32.02
C LEU A 17 37.24 -21.45 -30.51
N HIS A 18 38.34 -21.48 -29.73
CA HIS A 18 38.26 -21.59 -28.27
C HIS A 18 37.64 -20.36 -27.62
N LEU A 19 37.92 -19.16 -28.14
CA LEU A 19 37.33 -17.91 -27.65
C LEU A 19 35.82 -17.87 -27.90
N GLN A 20 35.35 -18.41 -29.03
CA GLN A 20 33.92 -18.55 -29.32
C GLN A 20 33.21 -19.57 -28.42
N ILE A 21 33.90 -20.64 -28.00
CA ILE A 21 33.33 -21.63 -27.06
C ILE A 21 33.18 -21.03 -25.66
N PHE A 22 34.10 -20.15 -25.22
CA PHE A 22 34.04 -19.48 -23.92
C PHE A 22 32.96 -18.38 -23.84
N THR A 23 32.51 -17.85 -24.98
CA THR A 23 31.37 -16.91 -25.06
C THR A 23 30.01 -17.60 -25.20
N SER A 24 29.91 -18.87 -24.79
CA SER A 24 28.61 -19.53 -24.60
C SER A 24 27.94 -18.91 -23.38
N GLU A 25 27.33 -17.75 -23.56
CA GLU A 25 26.40 -17.15 -22.61
C GLU A 25 25.42 -18.26 -22.23
N SER A 26 25.48 -18.73 -20.97
CA SER A 26 24.60 -19.78 -20.51
C SER A 26 23.18 -19.29 -20.72
N GLN A 27 22.50 -19.81 -21.74
CA GLN A 27 21.07 -19.63 -21.97
C GLN A 27 20.35 -20.43 -20.87
N SER A 28 20.52 -20.00 -19.62
CA SER A 28 19.74 -20.51 -18.51
C SER A 28 18.33 -19.98 -18.73
N SER A 29 17.35 -20.90 -18.80
CA SER A 29 15.95 -20.52 -18.86
C SER A 29 15.64 -19.44 -17.84
N PRO A 30 14.86 -18.41 -18.20
CA PRO A 30 14.60 -17.30 -17.29
C PRO A 30 14.07 -17.80 -15.94
N PRO A 31 14.59 -17.27 -14.80
CA PRO A 31 14.33 -17.83 -13.49
C PRO A 31 12.84 -17.82 -13.16
N THR A 32 12.37 -18.91 -12.55
CA THR A 32 11.01 -18.99 -12.00
C THR A 32 11.00 -18.35 -10.62
N LEU A 33 10.14 -17.35 -10.44
CA LEU A 33 9.99 -16.61 -9.20
C LEU A 33 8.76 -17.12 -8.43
N CYS A 34 8.97 -17.47 -7.17
CA CYS A 34 7.93 -17.87 -6.24
C CYS A 34 7.67 -16.72 -5.26
N ILE A 35 6.42 -16.25 -5.21
CA ILE A 35 5.95 -15.24 -4.26
C ILE A 35 5.03 -15.92 -3.26
N LEU A 36 5.34 -15.78 -1.97
CA LEU A 36 4.51 -16.29 -0.89
C LEU A 36 3.59 -15.18 -0.39
N GLY A 37 2.28 -15.39 -0.50
CA GLY A 37 1.23 -14.47 -0.14
C GLY A 37 0.71 -13.66 -1.33
N SER A 38 -0.61 -13.64 -1.49
CA SER A 38 -1.34 -12.93 -2.55
C SER A 38 -2.01 -11.63 -2.05
N GLY A 39 -1.53 -11.12 -0.92
CA GLY A 39 -1.94 -9.81 -0.42
C GLY A 39 -1.40 -8.66 -1.27
N ILE A 40 -1.75 -7.42 -0.91
CA ILE A 40 -1.34 -6.22 -1.65
C ILE A 40 0.17 -6.15 -1.93
N GLY A 41 1.01 -6.58 -0.97
CA GLY A 41 2.47 -6.63 -1.15
C GLY A 41 2.91 -7.64 -2.22
N GLY A 42 2.48 -8.90 -2.11
CA GLY A 42 2.85 -9.96 -3.04
C GLY A 42 2.33 -9.70 -4.46
N SER A 43 1.07 -9.25 -4.58
CA SER A 43 0.50 -8.86 -5.88
C SER A 43 1.18 -7.62 -6.47
N SER A 44 1.59 -6.65 -5.65
CA SER A 44 2.35 -5.47 -6.13
C SER A 44 3.74 -5.87 -6.63
N VAL A 45 4.44 -6.76 -5.93
CA VAL A 45 5.74 -7.29 -6.37
C VAL A 45 5.60 -8.03 -7.69
N ALA A 46 4.62 -8.92 -7.82
CA ALA A 46 4.35 -9.63 -9.07
C ALA A 46 4.06 -8.66 -10.23
N HIS A 47 3.26 -7.62 -9.97
CA HIS A 47 2.95 -6.59 -10.94
C HIS A 47 4.21 -5.80 -11.36
N PHE A 48 5.02 -5.31 -10.42
CA PHE A 48 6.20 -4.52 -10.75
C PHE A 48 7.29 -5.35 -11.43
N LEU A 49 7.50 -6.61 -11.00
CA LEU A 49 8.39 -7.53 -11.69
C LEU A 49 7.92 -7.74 -13.13
N ARG A 50 6.62 -7.94 -13.37
CA ARG A 50 6.12 -8.10 -14.73
C ARG A 50 6.24 -6.82 -15.57
N THR A 51 5.96 -5.66 -14.98
CA THR A 51 5.88 -4.37 -15.70
C THR A 51 7.25 -3.78 -16.01
N TYR A 52 8.21 -3.88 -15.10
CA TYR A 52 9.50 -3.20 -15.21
C TYR A 52 10.66 -4.12 -15.61
N SER A 53 10.41 -5.42 -15.82
CA SER A 53 11.45 -6.30 -16.37
C SER A 53 11.80 -5.89 -17.80
N ASN A 54 13.06 -5.51 -18.00
CA ASN A 54 13.60 -5.13 -19.29
C ASN A 54 13.71 -6.37 -20.20
N PRO A 55 13.31 -6.31 -21.49
CA PRO A 55 13.54 -7.41 -22.43
C PRO A 55 15.01 -7.82 -22.59
N SER A 56 15.95 -6.91 -22.27
CA SER A 56 17.38 -7.02 -22.58
C SER A 56 18.28 -7.45 -21.40
N GLN A 57 17.74 -7.68 -20.21
CA GLN A 57 18.44 -8.15 -18.99
C GLN A 57 17.55 -9.17 -18.28
N PRO A 58 18.10 -10.13 -17.50
CA PRO A 58 17.60 -11.50 -17.45
C PRO A 58 16.08 -11.53 -17.32
N GLN A 59 15.44 -12.07 -18.37
CA GLN A 59 13.99 -12.08 -18.48
C GLN A 59 13.41 -12.72 -17.22
N VAL A 60 12.47 -12.05 -16.56
CA VAL A 60 11.70 -12.69 -15.50
C VAL A 60 10.84 -13.76 -16.16
N GLY A 61 11.06 -15.02 -15.78
CA GLY A 61 10.37 -16.16 -16.34
C GLY A 61 8.96 -16.31 -15.78
N SER A 62 8.62 -17.51 -15.33
CA SER A 62 7.33 -17.77 -14.70
C SER A 62 7.27 -17.13 -13.30
N ILE A 63 6.23 -16.35 -13.02
CA ILE A 63 5.92 -15.85 -11.68
C ILE A 63 4.78 -16.70 -11.11
N ARG A 64 5.03 -17.37 -9.99
CA ARG A 64 4.05 -18.20 -9.27
C ARG A 64 3.77 -17.57 -7.92
N ILE A 65 2.51 -17.32 -7.61
CA ILE A 65 2.07 -16.77 -6.33
C ILE A 65 1.37 -17.89 -5.56
N PHE A 66 1.78 -18.13 -4.33
CA PHE A 66 1.18 -19.12 -3.44
C PHE A 66 0.48 -18.43 -2.29
N GLU A 67 -0.79 -18.72 -2.09
CA GLU A 67 -1.58 -18.21 -0.97
C GLU A 67 -2.05 -19.39 -0.11
N ARG A 68 -2.01 -19.21 1.22
CA ARG A 68 -2.48 -20.24 2.16
C ARG A 68 -4.00 -20.35 2.11
N HIS A 69 -4.69 -19.23 1.95
CA HIS A 69 -6.15 -19.16 1.93
C HIS A 69 -6.71 -19.35 0.52
N GLY A 70 -7.97 -19.80 0.41
CA GLY A 70 -8.66 -19.89 -0.89
C GLY A 70 -9.07 -18.54 -1.50
N VAL A 71 -8.75 -17.43 -0.84
CA VAL A 71 -9.13 -16.07 -1.23
C VAL A 71 -7.89 -15.19 -1.21
N VAL A 72 -7.74 -14.36 -2.25
CA VAL A 72 -6.63 -13.41 -2.38
C VAL A 72 -6.89 -12.11 -1.62
N GLY A 73 -5.86 -11.29 -1.41
CA GLY A 73 -5.99 -9.96 -0.79
C GLY A 73 -5.42 -9.84 0.63
N GLY A 74 -5.23 -10.96 1.33
CA GLY A 74 -4.61 -10.99 2.66
C GLY A 74 -5.40 -10.16 3.69
N ARG A 75 -4.82 -9.06 4.18
CA ARG A 75 -5.48 -8.16 5.15
C ARG A 75 -6.57 -7.26 4.54
N MET A 76 -6.72 -7.27 3.21
CA MET A 76 -7.81 -6.59 2.51
C MET A 76 -8.95 -7.59 2.31
N ALA A 77 -9.67 -7.87 3.40
CA ALA A 77 -10.75 -8.84 3.41
C ALA A 77 -12.11 -8.14 3.59
N THR A 78 -13.11 -8.66 2.91
CA THR A 78 -14.51 -8.25 3.08
C THR A 78 -15.24 -9.25 3.96
N VAL A 79 -16.14 -8.74 4.82
CA VAL A 79 -17.00 -9.52 5.69
C VAL A 79 -18.44 -9.11 5.46
N THR A 80 -19.34 -10.07 5.39
CA THR A 80 -20.77 -9.80 5.24
C THR A 80 -21.44 -9.92 6.60
N VAL A 81 -22.08 -8.84 7.06
CA VAL A 81 -22.80 -8.77 8.33
C VAL A 81 -24.20 -8.23 8.05
N ALA A 82 -25.24 -8.96 8.49
CA ALA A 82 -26.64 -8.57 8.31
C ALA A 82 -27.05 -8.26 6.84
N GLY A 83 -26.41 -8.93 5.87
CA GLY A 83 -26.69 -8.75 4.44
C GLY A 83 -25.84 -7.68 3.75
N ASP A 84 -25.12 -6.86 4.53
CA ASP A 84 -24.23 -5.82 4.02
C ASP A 84 -22.77 -6.28 4.05
N THR A 85 -22.01 -5.97 3.00
CA THR A 85 -20.59 -6.32 2.89
C THR A 85 -19.71 -5.15 3.29
N PHE A 86 -18.82 -5.37 4.26
CA PHE A 86 -17.92 -4.39 4.84
C PHE A 86 -16.46 -4.80 4.68
N GLU A 87 -15.58 -3.83 4.51
CA GLU A 87 -14.14 -4.04 4.56
C GLU A 87 -13.69 -4.25 6.01
N SER A 88 -13.18 -5.44 6.34
CA SER A 88 -12.73 -5.81 7.69
C SER A 88 -11.29 -5.36 8.00
N GLY A 89 -10.69 -4.56 7.13
CA GLY A 89 -9.29 -4.14 7.24
C GLY A 89 -9.01 -2.82 6.53
N SER A 90 -8.41 -2.88 5.35
CA SER A 90 -7.88 -1.75 4.59
C SER A 90 -8.94 -0.80 3.99
N SER A 91 -9.89 -0.35 4.80
CA SER A 91 -11.01 0.52 4.41
C SER A 91 -10.61 1.99 4.22
N ILE A 92 -9.46 2.40 4.75
CA ILE A 92 -8.97 3.78 4.68
C ILE A 92 -7.75 3.84 3.76
N LEU A 93 -7.87 4.63 2.69
CA LEU A 93 -6.80 4.88 1.73
C LEU A 93 -6.27 6.30 1.94
N TYR A 94 -5.01 6.42 2.36
CA TYR A 94 -4.43 7.73 2.63
C TYR A 94 -4.00 8.44 1.33
N PRO A 95 -4.41 9.71 1.11
CA PRO A 95 -4.13 10.41 -0.16
C PRO A 95 -2.65 10.63 -0.50
N LYS A 96 -1.73 10.58 0.47
CA LYS A 96 -0.29 10.71 0.19
C LYS A 96 0.38 9.38 -0.16
N ASN A 97 -0.34 8.25 -0.10
CA ASN A 97 0.19 6.98 -0.58
C ASN A 97 -0.06 6.87 -2.09
N TYR A 98 0.90 7.36 -2.87
CA TYR A 98 0.79 7.39 -4.33
C TYR A 98 0.74 6.00 -4.97
N HIS A 99 1.38 4.99 -4.38
CA HIS A 99 1.34 3.62 -4.92
C HIS A 99 -0.09 3.08 -4.91
N VAL A 100 -0.75 3.18 -3.75
CA VAL A 100 -2.13 2.69 -3.61
C VAL A 100 -3.08 3.51 -4.47
N LEU A 101 -2.94 4.83 -4.52
CA LEU A 101 -3.75 5.67 -5.41
C LEU A 101 -3.55 5.33 -6.89
N ASN A 102 -2.32 5.09 -7.34
CA ASN A 102 -2.06 4.70 -8.72
C ASN A 102 -2.68 3.33 -9.04
N PHE A 103 -2.63 2.38 -8.10
CA PHE A 103 -3.34 1.11 -8.27
C PHE A 103 -4.86 1.28 -8.35
N THR A 104 -5.46 2.17 -7.54
CA THR A 104 -6.91 2.42 -7.68
C THR A 104 -7.27 2.94 -9.06
N LYS A 105 -6.44 3.81 -9.65
CA LYS A 105 -6.66 4.32 -11.01
C LYS A 105 -6.42 3.24 -12.07
N TYR A 106 -5.33 2.49 -11.93
CA TYR A 106 -4.95 1.42 -12.85
C TYR A 106 -6.01 0.32 -12.92
N LEU A 107 -6.59 -0.06 -11.78
CA LEU A 107 -7.66 -1.05 -11.66
C LEU A 107 -9.06 -0.46 -11.88
N ASN A 108 -9.17 0.83 -12.24
CA ASN A 108 -10.41 1.55 -12.45
C ASN A 108 -11.41 1.44 -11.26
N LEU A 109 -10.89 1.53 -10.03
CA LEU A 109 -11.67 1.46 -8.80
C LEU A 109 -12.25 2.82 -8.43
N THR A 110 -13.51 2.83 -7.98
CA THR A 110 -14.17 4.04 -7.49
C THR A 110 -13.78 4.31 -6.03
N VAL A 111 -13.05 5.40 -5.79
CA VAL A 111 -12.71 5.84 -4.44
C VAL A 111 -13.90 6.61 -3.85
N LYS A 112 -14.60 5.98 -2.89
CA LYS A 112 -15.59 6.69 -2.07
C LYS A 112 -14.86 7.62 -1.11
N LYS A 113 -15.02 8.93 -1.31
CA LYS A 113 -14.59 9.91 -0.31
C LYS A 113 -15.56 9.85 0.87
N PRO A 114 -15.09 10.04 2.12
CA PRO A 114 -15.98 10.25 3.24
C PRO A 114 -16.84 11.48 2.91
N SER A 115 -18.13 11.25 2.65
CA SER A 115 -19.06 12.31 2.32
C SER A 115 -19.23 13.20 3.55
N ALA A 116 -18.95 14.50 3.42
CA ALA A 116 -19.38 15.48 4.41
C ALA A 116 -20.91 15.51 4.60
N GLU A 117 -21.65 14.88 3.67
CA GLU A 117 -23.10 14.79 3.65
C GLU A 117 -23.68 13.56 4.35
N SER A 118 -22.88 12.52 4.62
CA SER A 118 -23.36 11.43 5.48
C SER A 118 -23.62 12.03 6.84
N ASN A 119 -24.86 11.96 7.30
CA ASN A 119 -25.25 12.28 8.66
C ASN A 119 -24.45 11.38 9.61
N SER A 120 -23.22 11.79 9.93
CA SER A 120 -22.27 11.04 10.72
C SER A 120 -22.72 11.13 12.17
N SER A 121 -23.71 10.30 12.50
CA SER A 121 -24.13 10.06 13.86
C SER A 121 -23.01 9.32 14.56
N PHE A 122 -22.24 10.02 15.39
CA PHE A 122 -21.23 9.41 16.22
C PHE A 122 -21.88 8.92 17.51
N SER A 123 -21.62 7.68 17.88
CA SER A 123 -22.17 7.08 19.10
C SER A 123 -21.12 6.19 19.75
N ILE A 124 -21.07 6.19 21.07
CA ILE A 124 -20.19 5.35 21.87
C ILE A 124 -21.06 4.30 22.58
N TRP A 125 -20.79 3.03 22.32
CA TRP A 125 -21.45 1.90 22.96
C TRP A 125 -20.60 1.38 24.11
N GLY A 126 -21.17 1.30 25.31
CA GLY A 126 -20.48 0.83 26.53
C GLY A 126 -20.77 -0.63 26.90
N GLY A 127 -21.07 -1.48 25.93
CA GLY A 127 -21.38 -2.91 26.16
C GLY A 127 -22.86 -3.20 26.40
N ASN A 128 -23.52 -2.45 27.29
CA ASN A 128 -24.94 -2.66 27.63
C ASN A 128 -25.86 -1.52 27.18
N LYS A 129 -25.32 -0.30 27.08
CA LYS A 129 -26.07 0.89 26.66
C LYS A 129 -25.18 1.87 25.91
N PHE A 130 -25.79 2.72 25.09
CA PHE A 130 -25.08 3.83 24.48
C PHE A 130 -24.68 4.83 25.56
N VAL A 131 -23.38 5.01 25.70
CA VAL A 131 -22.79 5.97 26.64
C VAL A 131 -23.00 7.36 26.07
N PHE A 132 -22.73 7.57 24.78
CA PHE A 132 -22.85 8.86 24.10
C PHE A 132 -23.48 8.70 22.72
N LYS A 133 -24.25 9.70 22.28
CA LYS A 133 -24.81 9.80 20.92
C LYS A 133 -24.82 11.26 20.49
N THR A 134 -24.41 11.55 19.26
CA THR A 134 -24.59 12.87 18.67
C THR A 134 -26.01 13.03 18.14
N LEU A 135 -26.50 14.25 18.21
CA LEU A 135 -27.74 14.68 17.60
C LEU A 135 -27.58 14.59 16.08
N THR A 136 -28.56 13.96 15.44
CA THR A 136 -28.63 13.83 13.98
C THR A 136 -29.82 14.62 13.47
N SER A 137 -29.63 15.37 12.39
CA SER A 137 -30.71 16.10 11.73
C SER A 137 -30.72 15.76 10.25
N ASN A 138 -31.88 15.29 9.77
CA ASN A 138 -32.12 15.04 8.36
C ASN A 138 -32.54 16.32 7.60
N CYS A 139 -32.48 17.50 8.25
CA CYS A 139 -32.90 18.75 7.63
C CYS A 139 -31.93 19.18 6.53
N ARG A 140 -32.49 19.52 5.36
CA ARG A 140 -31.73 19.99 4.17
C ARG A 140 -31.14 21.40 4.33
N LEU A 141 -31.61 22.17 5.32
CA LEU A 141 -31.18 23.54 5.59
C LEU A 141 -29.79 23.55 6.27
N GLN A 142 -28.81 24.20 5.64
CA GLN A 142 -27.43 24.27 6.14
C GLN A 142 -27.32 24.93 7.52
N ILE A 143 -28.18 25.92 7.82
CA ILE A 143 -28.19 26.66 9.08
C ILE A 143 -28.51 25.72 10.26
N LEU A 144 -29.53 24.87 10.10
CA LEU A 144 -29.92 23.91 11.13
C LEU A 144 -28.82 22.86 11.35
N ARG A 145 -28.15 22.40 10.28
CA ARG A 145 -27.01 21.48 10.42
C ARG A 145 -25.86 22.11 11.22
N LYS A 146 -25.59 23.40 11.01
CA LYS A 146 -24.55 24.14 11.77
C LYS A 146 -24.93 24.28 13.24
N ILE A 147 -26.19 24.59 13.54
CA ILE A 147 -26.69 24.66 14.92
C ILE A 147 -26.58 23.30 15.62
N VAL A 148 -26.98 22.22 14.94
CA VAL A 148 -26.85 20.84 15.47
C VAL A 148 -25.39 20.46 15.68
N SER A 149 -24.49 20.86 14.78
CA SER A 149 -23.04 20.65 14.95
C SER A 149 -22.51 21.38 16.19
N ILE A 150 -22.90 22.64 16.40
CA ILE A 150 -22.51 23.41 17.59
C ILE A 150 -23.07 22.75 18.85
N ALA A 151 -24.34 22.34 18.84
CA ALA A 151 -24.95 21.64 19.97
C ALA A 151 -24.21 20.34 20.29
N ASN A 152 -23.79 19.57 19.28
CA ASN A 152 -22.96 18.38 19.46
C ASN A 152 -21.61 18.71 20.09
N SER A 153 -20.92 19.76 19.62
CA SER A 153 -19.66 20.22 20.22
C SER A 153 -19.84 20.63 21.69
N VAL A 154 -20.93 21.33 22.01
CA VAL A 154 -21.26 21.71 23.40
C VAL A 154 -21.58 20.47 24.25
N LEU A 155 -22.33 19.50 23.73
CA LEU A 155 -22.62 18.25 24.44
C LEU A 155 -21.35 17.44 24.73
N ILE A 156 -20.44 17.37 23.75
CA ILE A 156 -19.14 16.73 23.90
C ILE A 156 -18.32 17.48 24.96
N PHE A 157 -18.29 18.81 24.90
CA PHE A 157 -17.57 19.65 25.86
C PHE A 157 -18.13 19.53 27.28
N LEU A 158 -19.45 19.58 27.46
CA LEU A 158 -20.06 19.43 28.79
C LEU A 158 -19.79 18.06 29.40
N ARG A 159 -19.69 17.02 28.57
CA ARG A 159 -19.44 15.65 29.04
C ARG A 159 -17.98 15.37 29.37
N TYR A 160 -17.06 15.83 28.53
CA TYR A 160 -15.63 15.47 28.62
C TYR A 160 -14.74 16.65 29.05
N GLY A 161 -15.29 17.86 29.11
CA GLY A 161 -14.58 19.08 29.49
C GLY A 161 -13.36 19.35 28.63
N PHE A 162 -12.30 19.81 29.28
CA PHE A 162 -11.00 20.11 28.67
C PHE A 162 -10.15 18.85 28.37
N SER A 163 -10.70 17.64 28.53
CA SER A 163 -9.94 16.40 28.29
C SER A 163 -9.43 16.29 26.85
N PHE A 164 -10.13 16.86 25.86
CA PHE A 164 -9.69 16.87 24.46
C PHE A 164 -8.38 17.66 24.29
N PHE A 165 -8.34 18.89 24.81
CA PHE A 165 -7.14 19.73 24.73
C PHE A 165 -5.96 19.11 25.48
N ARG A 166 -6.22 18.46 26.62
CA ARG A 166 -5.17 17.74 27.35
C ARG A 166 -4.59 16.59 26.51
N MET A 167 -5.44 15.88 25.75
CA MET A 167 -5.01 14.80 24.88
C MET A 167 -4.22 15.32 23.67
N GLU A 168 -4.68 16.38 23.01
CA GLU A 168 -3.96 16.99 21.88
C GLU A 168 -2.59 17.49 22.30
N ASN A 169 -2.50 18.27 23.39
CA ASN A 169 -1.22 18.77 23.90
C ASN A 169 -0.26 17.63 24.26
N PHE A 170 -0.77 16.54 24.85
CA PHE A 170 0.04 15.37 25.17
C PHE A 170 0.56 14.68 23.90
N VAL A 171 -0.31 14.45 22.91
CA VAL A 171 0.06 13.83 21.63
C VAL A 171 1.08 14.69 20.89
N GLU A 172 0.88 16.00 20.80
CA GLU A 172 1.81 16.92 20.14
C GLU A 172 3.17 16.99 20.84
N PHE A 173 3.20 16.99 22.17
CA PHE A 173 4.44 16.96 22.95
C PHE A 173 5.24 15.67 22.67
N GLU A 174 4.59 14.51 22.76
CA GLU A 174 5.22 13.21 22.51
C GLU A 174 5.70 13.08 21.05
N LEU A 175 4.88 13.51 20.07
CA LEU A 175 5.29 13.57 18.66
C LEU A 175 6.48 14.52 18.45
N GLY A 176 6.49 15.67 19.13
CA GLY A 176 7.60 16.62 19.09
C GLY A 176 8.90 15.98 19.57
N CYS A 177 8.87 15.30 20.73
CA CYS A 177 10.02 14.55 21.24
C CYS A 177 10.47 13.45 20.29
N LEU A 178 9.55 12.64 19.76
CA LEU A 178 9.87 11.58 18.81
C LEU A 178 10.50 12.11 17.53
N LEU A 179 9.98 13.22 16.98
CA LEU A 179 10.52 13.85 15.77
C LEU A 179 11.92 14.43 16.03
N GLN A 180 12.15 15.03 17.20
CA GLN A 180 13.49 15.50 17.59
C GLN A 180 14.49 14.35 17.72
N LEU A 181 14.08 13.20 18.27
CA LEU A 181 14.93 12.01 18.31
C LEU A 181 15.21 11.46 16.91
N ALA A 182 14.19 11.32 16.07
CA ALA A 182 14.34 10.78 14.71
C ALA A 182 15.21 11.67 13.81
N VAL A 183 15.08 13.00 13.92
CA VAL A 183 15.87 13.96 13.13
C VAL A 183 17.24 14.23 13.78
N GLY A 184 17.31 14.27 15.11
CA GLY A 184 18.56 14.50 15.86
C GLY A 184 19.56 13.34 15.77
N ILE A 185 19.11 12.12 15.49
CA ILE A 185 19.98 10.96 15.18
C ILE A 185 20.53 11.03 13.75
N SER A 186 19.95 11.83 12.84
CA SER A 186 20.40 11.96 11.46
C SER A 186 21.51 12.99 11.23
N ILE A 187 21.98 13.67 12.29
CA ILE A 187 23.01 14.74 12.21
C ILE A 187 24.28 14.42 13.02
N GLY A 188 24.47 13.15 13.39
CA GLY A 188 25.71 12.66 14.02
C GLY A 188 26.63 11.99 13.01
#